data_AF-A0A7L2JXE6-F1
#
_entry.id   AF-A0A7L2JXE6-F1
#
_cell.length_a   1.000
_cell.length_b   1.000
_cell.length_c   1.000
_cell.angle_alpha   90.00
_cell.angle_beta   90.00
_cell.angle_gamma   90.00
#
_symmetry.space_group_name_H-M   'P 1'
#
loop_
_entity.id
_entity.type
_entity.pdbx_description
1 polymer ?
#
loop_
_entity_poly.entity_id
_entity_poly.type
_entity_poly.pdbx_seq_one_letter_code
_entity_poly.pdbx_strand_id
1 'polypeptide(L)' 'AGGATKEENKLSRTVMRYWTNFAKNGNPNGEGLVHWPQYDLEEKYLGIDLEQKAGEKLKEHRVEFWAQLM' A
#
# COMPACT_ATOMS: atom_id res chain seq x y z
N ALA A 1 13.96 -15.88 -20.93
CA ALA A 1 13.09 -15.37 -19.85
C ALA A 1 13.40 -13.90 -19.68
N GLY A 2 12.41 -13.01 -19.84
CA GLY A 2 12.60 -11.59 -19.53
C GLY A 2 12.82 -11.43 -18.04
N GLY A 3 13.94 -10.84 -17.63
CA GLY A 3 14.23 -10.59 -16.22
C GLY A 3 13.48 -9.35 -15.71
N ALA A 4 13.10 -9.37 -14.44
CA ALA A 4 12.51 -8.21 -13.78
C ALA A 4 13.51 -7.03 -13.78
N THR A 5 12.98 -5.81 -13.95
CA THR A 5 13.77 -4.58 -13.88
C THR A 5 14.34 -4.37 -12.48
N LYS A 6 15.30 -3.45 -12.32
CA LYS A 6 15.88 -3.15 -11.00
C LYS A 6 14.82 -2.57 -10.06
N GLU A 7 13.90 -1.81 -10.63
CA GLU A 7 12.77 -1.13 -10.01
C GLU A 7 11.73 -2.15 -9.53
N GLU A 8 11.37 -3.13 -10.36
CA GLU A 8 10.49 -4.24 -9.97
C GLU A 8 11.09 -5.09 -8.86
N ASN A 9 12.40 -5.38 -8.93
CA ASN A 9 13.11 -6.09 -7.87
C ASN A 9 13.13 -5.30 -6.56
N LYS A 10 13.27 -3.96 -6.63
CA LYS A 10 13.19 -3.08 -5.46
C LYS A 10 11.78 -3.09 -4.88
N LEU A 11 10.76 -2.93 -5.71
CA LEU A 11 9.35 -2.98 -5.33
C LEU A 11 9.02 -4.31 -4.62
N SER A 12 9.40 -5.44 -5.21
CA SER A 12 9.19 -6.77 -4.64
C SER A 12 9.79 -6.88 -3.23
N ARG A 13 11.04 -6.45 -3.03
CA ARG A 13 11.68 -6.43 -1.71
C ARG A 13 10.95 -5.53 -0.72
N THR A 14 10.49 -4.35 -1.13
CA THR A 14 9.71 -3.45 -0.28
C THR A 14 8.40 -4.11 0.16
N VAL A 15 7.64 -4.69 -0.77
CA VAL A 15 6.36 -5.37 -0.48
C VAL A 15 6.56 -6.56 0.46
N MET A 16 7.59 -7.37 0.24
CA MET A 16 7.93 -8.48 1.15
C MET A 16 8.26 -7.99 2.56
N ARG A 17 8.94 -6.84 2.72
CA ARG A 17 9.21 -6.28 4.05
C ARG A 17 7.94 -5.85 4.76
N TYR A 18 7.03 -5.13 4.09
CA TYR A 18 5.73 -4.80 4.70
C TYR A 18 4.97 -6.05 5.13
N TRP A 19 4.86 -7.05 4.25
CA TRP A 19 4.13 -8.28 4.57
C TRP A 19 4.74 -9.08 5.71
N THR A 20 6.07 -9.23 5.73
CA THR A 20 6.75 -9.98 6.80
C THR A 20 6.72 -9.25 8.14
N ASN A 21 6.75 -7.92 8.16
CA ASN A 21 6.52 -7.14 9.38
C ASN A 21 5.09 -7.35 9.89
N PHE A 22 4.10 -7.19 9.01
CA PHE A 22 2.70 -7.41 9.35
C PHE A 22 2.45 -8.82 9.90
N ALA A 23 3.00 -9.86 9.27
CA ALA A 23 2.87 -11.23 9.74
C ALA A 23 3.49 -11.46 11.13
N LYS A 24 4.52 -10.70 11.53
CA LYS A 24 5.19 -10.84 12.82
C LYS A 24 4.44 -10.20 13.98
N ASN A 25 3.82 -9.04 13.76
CA ASN A 25 3.32 -8.21 14.86
C ASN A 25 2.01 -7.46 14.55
N GLY A 26 1.38 -7.71 13.40
CA GLY A 26 0.17 -7.00 12.97
C GLY A 26 0.40 -5.57 12.46
N ASN A 27 1.66 -5.12 12.34
CA ASN A 27 2.03 -3.79 11.88
C ASN A 27 3.02 -3.89 10.70
N PRO A 28 2.68 -3.40 9.50
CA PRO A 28 3.56 -3.52 8.32
C PRO A 28 4.81 -2.62 8.41
N ASN A 29 4.82 -1.61 9.29
CA ASN A 29 5.86 -0.58 9.34
C ASN A 29 7.22 -1.10 9.81
N GLY A 30 8.29 -0.42 9.40
CA GLY A 30 9.66 -0.70 9.80
C GLY A 30 10.66 0.32 9.25
N GLU A 31 11.91 0.25 9.69
CA GLU A 31 12.95 1.20 9.31
C GLU A 31 13.17 1.26 7.79
N GLY A 32 13.26 2.47 7.22
CA GLY A 32 13.49 2.67 5.79
C GLY A 32 12.31 2.31 4.88
N LEU A 33 11.12 2.08 5.45
CA LEU A 33 9.86 1.98 4.71
C LEU A 33 9.09 3.30 4.83
N VAL A 34 8.31 3.62 3.80
CA VAL A 34 7.31 4.70 3.89
C VAL A 34 6.28 4.29 4.92
N HIS A 35 5.83 5.23 5.74
CA HIS A 35 4.84 4.91 6.76
C HIS A 35 3.53 4.45 6.10
N TRP A 36 3.09 3.24 6.46
CA TRP A 36 1.78 2.71 6.10
C TRP A 36 0.80 3.04 7.23
N PRO A 37 -0.10 4.03 7.02
CA PRO A 37 -1.07 4.42 8.03
C PRO A 37 -2.09 3.31 8.27
N GLN A 38 -2.53 3.15 9.51
CA GLN A 38 -3.65 2.27 9.81
C GLN A 38 -4.92 2.83 9.15
N TYR A 39 -5.73 1.94 8.58
CA TYR A 39 -7.02 2.34 8.03
C TYR A 39 -8.00 2.58 9.17
N ASP A 40 -8.55 3.79 9.24
CA ASP A 40 -9.52 4.25 10.23
C ASP A 40 -10.57 5.16 9.57
N LEU A 41 -11.24 6.03 10.34
CA LEU A 41 -12.26 6.95 9.83
C LEU A 41 -11.72 8.01 8.86
N GLU A 42 -10.41 8.26 8.83
CA GLU A 42 -9.76 9.13 7.85
C GLU A 42 -9.42 8.37 6.56
N GLU A 43 -9.66 7.06 6.52
CA GLU A 43 -9.49 6.18 5.37
C GLU A 43 -8.11 6.27 4.71
N LYS A 44 -7.08 6.49 5.52
CA LYS A 44 -5.70 6.56 5.04
C LYS A 44 -5.21 5.21 4.56
N TYR A 45 -4.44 5.21 3.47
CA TYR A 45 -3.90 4.01 2.86
C TYR A 45 -2.49 4.24 2.33
N LEU A 46 -1.77 3.16 2.05
CA LEU A 46 -0.51 3.20 1.33
C LEU A 46 -0.75 2.82 -0.14
N GLY A 47 -0.47 3.74 -1.05
CA GLY A 47 -0.32 3.44 -2.47
C GLY A 47 0.98 2.68 -2.70
N ILE A 48 0.86 1.44 -3.20
CA ILE A 48 2.00 0.60 -3.58
C ILE A 48 2.20 0.70 -5.10
N ASP A 49 3.22 1.45 -5.49
CA ASP A 49 3.73 1.59 -6.85
C ASP A 49 5.27 1.62 -6.78
N LEU A 50 6.00 1.92 -7.86
CA LEU A 50 7.47 2.07 -7.83
C LEU A 50 7.95 3.03 -6.72
N GLU A 51 7.14 4.06 -6.45
CA GLU A 51 7.26 4.92 -5.27
C GLU A 51 6.04 4.72 -4.37
N GLN A 52 6.28 4.38 -3.10
CA GLN A 52 5.19 4.26 -2.12
C GLN A 52 4.79 5.63 -1.60
N LYS A 53 3.48 5.91 -1.56
CA LYS A 53 2.94 7.18 -1.06
C LYS A 53 1.70 6.93 -0.25
N ALA A 54 1.60 7.58 0.92
CA ALA A 54 0.36 7.59 1.67
C ALA A 54 -0.67 8.45 0.94
N GLY A 55 -1.92 8.02 0.98
CA GLY A 55 -3.08 8.78 0.53
C GLY A 55 -4.23 8.60 1.50
N GLU A 56 -5.35 9.22 1.19
CA GLU A 56 -6.60 9.12 1.96
C GLU A 56 -7.78 8.91 1.03
N LYS A 57 -8.85 8.31 1.56
CA LYS A 57 -10.14 8.14 0.88
C LYS A 57 -10.03 7.47 -0.50
N LEU A 58 -9.51 6.25 -0.50
CA LEU A 58 -9.20 5.52 -1.73
C LEU A 58 -10.42 5.40 -2.65
N LYS A 59 -10.37 6.12 -3.78
CA LYS A 59 -11.42 6.10 -4.82
C LYS A 59 -12.81 6.58 -4.36
N GLU A 60 -12.88 7.47 -3.37
CA GLU A 60 -14.13 8.02 -2.78
C GLU A 60 -15.25 8.21 -3.82
N HIS A 61 -15.04 9.07 -4.83
CA HIS A 61 -16.06 9.36 -5.84
C HIS A 61 -16.56 8.14 -6.65
N ARG A 62 -15.70 7.14 -6.88
CA ARG A 62 -16.13 5.92 -7.57
C ARG A 62 -16.98 5.06 -6.65
N VAL A 63 -16.59 4.93 -5.39
CA VAL A 63 -17.33 4.16 -4.39
C VAL A 63 -18.71 4.80 -4.17
N GLU A 64 -18.77 6.11 -4.00
CA GLU A 64 -20.02 6.89 -3.91
C GLU A 64 -20.93 6.66 -5.12
N PHE A 65 -20.37 6.79 -6.33
CA PHE A 65 -21.12 6.58 -7.57
C PHE A 65 -21.77 5.19 -7.64
N TRP A 66 -21.01 4.12 -7.34
CA TRP A 66 -21.54 2.77 -7.43
C TRP A 66 -22.52 2.43 -6.30
N ALA A 67 -22.33 3.00 -5.10
CA ALA A 67 -23.27 2.84 -3.99
C ALA A 67 -24.62 3.52 -4.26
N GLN A 68 -24.65 4.60 -5.05
CA GLN A 68 -25.90 5.24 -5.49
C GLN A 68 -26.61 4.48 -6.62
N LEU A 69 -25.88 3.67 -7.38
CA LEU A 69 -26.43 2.94 -8.53
C LEU A 69 -27.03 1.57 -8.15
N MET A 70 -26.62 0.99 -7.02
CA MET A 70 -27.17 -0.25 -6.45
C MET A 70 -28.33 0.03 -5.50
#